data_AF-A0AB73P866-F1
#
_entry.id   AF-A0AB73P866-F1
#
_cell.length_a   1.000
_cell.length_b   1.000
_cell.length_c   1.000
_cell.angle_alpha   90.00
_cell.angle_beta   90.00
_cell.angle_gamma   90.00
#
_symmetry.space_group_name_H-M   'P 1'
#
loop_
_entity.id
_entity.type
_entity.pdbx_description
1 polymer ?
#
loop_
_entity_poly.entity_id
_entity_poly.type
_entity_poly.pdbx_seq_one_letter_code
_entity_poly.pdbx_strand_id
1 'polypeptide(L)'
;MNLTRQEKRERRRQILRIIGDRSVEELSDQELKSVQEIAETIGADTMDQSKPLPKLNFESFTFEQYSQLREVGYSVNAIRKALGVGSSVWAKWRKANIKEVKQND
;
A
#
# COMPACT_ATOMS: atom_id res chain seq x y z
N MET A 1 -12.69 1.66 20.58
CA MET A 1 -11.80 2.81 20.30
C MET A 1 -11.27 2.67 18.89
N ASN A 2 -11.36 3.72 18.08
CA ASN A 2 -10.90 3.69 16.69
C ASN A 2 -9.45 4.19 16.61
N LEU A 3 -8.58 3.38 16.00
CA LEU A 3 -7.19 3.73 15.71
C LEU A 3 -7.06 4.86 14.70
N THR A 4 -6.15 5.78 14.94
CA THR A 4 -5.71 6.82 14.00
C THR A 4 -5.05 6.21 12.76
N ARG A 5 -4.92 6.99 11.67
CA ARG A 5 -4.18 6.54 10.47
C ARG A 5 -2.77 6.05 10.81
N GLN A 6 -2.13 6.63 11.83
CA GLN A 6 -0.77 6.32 12.27
C GLN A 6 -0.71 5.03 13.12
N GLU A 7 -1.71 4.80 13.96
CA GLU A 7 -1.81 3.57 14.74
C GLU A 7 -2.29 2.42 13.88
N LYS A 8 -3.20 2.68 12.94
CA LYS A 8 -3.52 1.72 11.88
C LYS A 8 -2.22 1.39 11.21
N ARG A 9 -1.53 2.35 10.58
CA ARG A 9 -0.18 2.15 10.06
C ARG A 9 0.68 1.19 10.94
N GLU A 10 1.01 1.52 12.17
CA GLU A 10 1.87 0.65 13.02
C GLU A 10 1.46 -0.80 13.15
N ARG A 11 0.18 -0.98 13.39
CA ARG A 11 -0.38 -2.29 13.61
C ARG A 11 -0.49 -3.04 12.26
N ARG A 12 -0.68 -2.28 11.20
CA ARG A 12 -0.85 -2.75 9.86
C ARG A 12 0.53 -3.26 9.34
N ARG A 13 1.61 -2.81 9.99
CA ARG A 13 3.02 -3.26 9.97
C ARG A 13 3.25 -4.55 10.78
N GLN A 14 2.37 -4.90 11.72
CA GLN A 14 2.44 -6.15 12.48
C GLN A 14 1.92 -7.35 11.70
N ILE A 15 0.84 -7.21 10.92
CA ILE A 15 0.30 -8.27 10.02
C ILE A 15 1.38 -8.78 9.07
N LEU A 16 2.05 -7.81 8.46
CA LEU A 16 3.24 -7.97 7.64
C LEU A 16 4.35 -8.77 8.29
N ARG A 17 4.58 -8.53 9.58
CA ARG A 17 5.64 -9.14 10.38
C ARG A 17 5.39 -10.62 10.63
N ILE A 18 4.14 -11.06 10.50
CA ILE A 18 3.74 -12.45 10.72
C ILE A 18 3.64 -13.19 9.37
N ILE A 19 3.16 -12.54 8.30
CA ILE A 19 3.11 -13.11 6.94
C ILE A 19 4.53 -13.25 6.33
N GLY A 20 5.43 -12.29 6.58
CA GLY A 20 6.82 -12.33 6.09
C GLY A 20 6.91 -12.21 4.56
N ASP A 21 7.79 -13.00 3.93
CA ASP A 21 7.93 -13.10 2.46
C ASP A 21 7.17 -14.32 1.87
N ARG A 22 6.40 -15.00 2.71
CA ARG A 22 5.68 -16.24 2.39
C ARG A 22 4.30 -15.91 1.84
N SER A 23 3.76 -16.83 1.04
CA SER A 23 2.33 -16.75 0.73
C SER A 23 1.54 -16.99 2.02
N VAL A 24 0.40 -16.33 2.16
CA VAL A 24 -0.50 -16.51 3.32
C VAL A 24 -0.91 -17.99 3.48
N GLU A 25 -0.84 -18.75 2.39
CA GLU A 25 -1.13 -20.19 2.28
C GLU A 25 -0.07 -21.10 2.91
N GLU A 26 1.12 -20.58 3.20
CA GLU A 26 2.24 -21.33 3.80
C GLU A 26 2.38 -21.09 5.31
N LEU A 27 1.45 -20.32 5.91
CA LEU A 27 1.42 -20.02 7.34
C LEU A 27 0.80 -21.16 8.13
N SER A 28 1.34 -21.43 9.32
CA SER A 28 0.70 -22.36 10.27
C SER A 28 -0.59 -21.78 10.83
N ASP A 29 -1.54 -22.63 11.24
CA ASP A 29 -2.86 -22.18 11.70
C ASP A 29 -2.81 -21.18 12.86
N GLN A 30 -1.80 -21.28 13.72
CA GLN A 30 -1.62 -20.39 14.87
C GLN A 30 -1.05 -19.03 14.46
N GLU A 31 -0.12 -18.99 13.51
CA GLU A 31 0.39 -17.75 12.91
C GLU A 31 -0.69 -17.06 12.06
N LEU A 32 -1.45 -17.82 11.29
CA LEU A 32 -2.57 -17.34 10.47
C LEU A 32 -3.66 -16.71 11.34
N LYS A 33 -3.93 -17.29 12.51
CA LYS A 33 -4.88 -16.76 13.48
C LYS A 33 -4.39 -15.47 14.14
N SER A 34 -3.10 -15.38 14.48
CA SER A 34 -2.51 -14.13 14.96
C SER A 34 -2.45 -13.06 13.87
N VAL A 35 -2.17 -13.42 12.61
CA VAL A 35 -2.31 -12.55 11.43
C VAL A 35 -3.74 -12.05 11.29
N GLN A 36 -4.73 -12.91 11.52
CA GLN A 36 -6.16 -12.57 11.41
C GLN A 36 -6.59 -11.64 12.54
N GLU A 37 -6.24 -11.91 13.79
CA GLU A 37 -6.61 -11.06 14.94
C GLU A 37 -5.91 -9.70 14.88
N ILE A 38 -4.65 -9.71 14.45
CA ILE A 38 -3.90 -8.49 14.18
C ILE A 38 -4.55 -7.86 12.95
N ALA A 39 -4.81 -8.51 11.83
CA ALA A 39 -5.58 -7.90 10.72
C ALA A 39 -6.93 -7.29 11.10
N GLU A 40 -7.67 -7.94 11.99
CA GLU A 40 -8.94 -7.50 12.56
C GLU A 40 -8.81 -6.22 13.38
N THR A 41 -7.65 -5.97 13.99
CA THR A 41 -7.43 -4.79 14.82
C THR A 41 -6.98 -3.56 14.03
N ILE A 42 -6.71 -3.68 12.71
CA ILE A 42 -5.83 -2.72 12.04
C ILE A 42 -6.05 -2.52 10.54
N GLY A 43 -6.05 -3.63 9.80
CA GLY A 43 -5.72 -3.68 8.36
C GLY A 43 -4.21 -3.54 8.08
N ALA A 44 -3.70 -3.14 6.90
CA ALA A 44 -2.26 -3.11 6.45
C ALA A 44 -1.59 -1.69 6.04
N ASP A 45 -0.31 -1.31 6.40
CA ASP A 45 0.10 0.05 6.96
C ASP A 45 0.11 1.12 5.89
N THR A 46 1.12 0.91 5.09
CA THR A 46 0.98 0.97 3.68
C THR A 46 0.98 -0.45 3.19
N MET A 47 -0.10 -0.80 2.50
CA MET A 47 -0.36 -2.17 2.07
C MET A 47 0.62 -2.73 1.04
N ASP A 48 1.50 -1.91 0.43
CA ASP A 48 2.60 -2.39 -0.44
C ASP A 48 3.53 -3.35 0.27
N GLN A 49 3.52 -3.25 1.58
CA GLN A 49 4.26 -4.13 2.41
C GLN A 49 3.45 -5.42 2.64
N SER A 50 2.19 -5.39 3.09
CA SER A 50 1.41 -6.62 3.43
C SER A 50 1.01 -7.44 2.23
N LYS A 51 0.95 -6.79 1.07
CA LYS A 51 0.58 -7.43 -0.17
C LYS A 51 1.25 -6.66 -1.30
N PRO A 52 2.49 -7.04 -1.70
CA PRO A 52 3.21 -6.36 -2.75
C PRO A 52 2.37 -6.29 -4.03
N LEU A 53 2.42 -5.14 -4.70
CA LEU A 53 1.61 -4.97 -5.91
C LEU A 53 2.14 -5.86 -7.02
N PRO A 54 1.26 -6.64 -7.66
CA PRO A 54 1.61 -7.27 -8.92
C PRO A 54 1.95 -6.18 -9.95
N LYS A 55 2.67 -6.54 -11.02
CA LYS A 55 2.94 -5.60 -12.11
C LYS A 55 1.63 -5.00 -12.63
N LEU A 56 1.61 -3.67 -12.76
CA LEU A 56 0.49 -2.86 -13.22
C LEU A 56 0.83 -2.31 -14.60
N ASN A 57 -0.19 -2.13 -15.44
CA ASN A 57 0.00 -1.58 -16.77
C ASN A 57 -0.09 -0.05 -16.75
N PHE A 58 1.02 0.62 -17.05
CA PHE A 58 1.13 2.08 -17.06
C PHE A 58 0.30 2.78 -18.13
N GLU A 59 0.16 2.21 -19.33
CA GLU A 59 -0.61 2.85 -20.42
C GLU A 59 -2.09 2.99 -20.07
N SER A 60 -2.59 2.03 -19.29
CA SER A 60 -3.94 2.04 -18.72
C SER A 60 -4.01 2.64 -17.31
N PHE A 61 -2.89 3.11 -16.74
CA PHE A 61 -2.84 3.52 -15.33
C PHE A 61 -3.33 4.96 -15.13
N THR A 62 -4.39 5.09 -14.33
CA THR A 62 -5.12 6.34 -14.11
C THR A 62 -4.83 6.95 -12.73
N PHE A 63 -5.10 8.25 -12.57
CA PHE A 63 -4.93 8.95 -11.29
C PHE A 63 -5.74 8.30 -10.15
N GLU A 64 -6.89 7.75 -10.50
CA GLU A 64 -7.81 7.11 -9.57
C GLU A 64 -7.17 5.89 -8.88
N GLN A 65 -6.53 5.00 -9.64
CA GLN A 65 -5.83 3.83 -9.10
C GLN A 65 -4.63 4.22 -8.22
N TYR A 66 -3.94 5.29 -8.58
CA TYR A 66 -2.87 5.86 -7.75
C TYR A 66 -3.39 6.37 -6.41
N SER A 67 -4.51 7.08 -6.39
CA SER A 67 -5.11 7.59 -5.15
C SER A 67 -5.57 6.44 -4.24
N GLN A 68 -6.19 5.40 -4.81
CA GLN A 68 -6.62 4.21 -4.05
C GLN A 68 -5.45 3.49 -3.38
N LEU A 69 -4.37 3.24 -4.13
CA LEU A 69 -3.17 2.63 -3.57
C LEU A 69 -2.59 3.50 -2.46
N ARG A 70 -2.52 4.82 -2.66
CA ARG A 70 -2.03 5.78 -1.65
C ARG A 70 -2.86 5.82 -0.37
N GLU A 71 -4.17 5.59 -0.46
CA GLU A 71 -5.08 5.58 0.68
C GLU A 71 -5.08 4.26 1.45
N VAL A 72 -5.08 3.13 0.72
CA VAL A 72 -4.84 1.78 1.25
C VAL A 72 -3.43 1.67 1.86
N GLY A 73 -2.62 2.67 1.52
CA GLY A 73 -1.45 3.14 2.20
C GLY A 73 -0.24 2.94 1.30
N TYR A 74 -0.30 2.04 0.31
CA TYR A 74 0.75 1.78 -0.68
C TYR A 74 1.53 3.05 -1.06
N SER A 75 2.85 2.96 -0.95
CA SER A 75 3.71 4.11 -1.22
C SER A 75 3.67 4.53 -2.70
N VAL A 76 3.89 5.82 -2.97
CA VAL A 76 4.03 6.34 -4.36
C VAL A 76 5.03 5.51 -5.14
N ASN A 77 6.11 5.09 -4.47
CA ASN A 77 7.18 4.35 -5.10
C ASN A 77 6.78 2.90 -5.41
N ALA A 78 6.02 2.23 -4.54
CA ALA A 78 5.51 0.88 -4.83
C ALA A 78 4.58 0.88 -6.04
N ILE A 79 3.73 1.89 -6.14
CA ILE A 79 2.84 2.10 -7.27
C ILE A 79 3.65 2.34 -8.55
N ARG A 80 4.62 3.26 -8.49
CA ARG A 80 5.50 3.56 -9.64
C ARG A 80 6.30 2.34 -10.10
N LYS A 81 6.81 1.53 -9.17
CA LYS A 81 7.57 0.31 -9.49
C LYS A 81 6.67 -0.78 -10.07
N ALA A 82 5.47 -0.96 -9.53
CA ALA A 82 4.51 -1.91 -10.08
C ALA A 82 4.18 -1.57 -11.54
N LEU A 83 4.16 -0.28 -11.87
CA LEU A 83 3.96 0.25 -13.22
C LEU A 83 5.17 0.15 -14.16
N GLY A 84 6.34 -0.20 -13.64
CA GLY A 84 7.55 -0.37 -14.44
C GLY A 84 8.06 0.91 -15.13
N VAL A 85 7.69 2.10 -14.64
CA VAL A 85 8.01 3.38 -15.32
C VAL A 85 9.16 4.17 -14.72
N GLY A 86 9.90 4.83 -15.61
CA GLY A 86 10.97 5.75 -15.28
C GLY A 86 10.49 7.01 -14.57
N SER A 87 11.35 7.61 -13.75
CA SER A 87 11.02 8.76 -12.89
C SER A 87 10.55 9.99 -13.67
N SER A 88 11.11 10.23 -14.85
CA SER A 88 10.72 11.35 -15.73
C SER A 88 9.30 11.17 -16.30
N VAL A 89 8.97 9.94 -16.71
CA VAL A 89 7.63 9.55 -17.18
C VAL A 89 6.62 9.66 -16.03
N TRP A 90 6.98 9.17 -14.85
CA TRP A 90 6.15 9.27 -13.66
C TRP A 90 5.92 10.72 -13.20
N ALA A 91 6.95 11.57 -13.23
CA ALA A 91 6.83 12.98 -12.86
C ALA A 91 5.93 13.76 -13.83
N LYS A 92 6.05 13.49 -15.15
CA LYS A 92 5.16 14.05 -16.17
C LYS A 92 3.72 13.60 -15.94
N TRP A 93 3.52 12.30 -15.73
CA TRP A 93 2.20 11.75 -15.41
C TRP A 93 1.63 12.39 -14.14
N ARG A 94 2.41 12.51 -13.05
CA ARG A 94 1.97 13.19 -11.83
C ARG A 94 1.65 14.66 -12.05
N LYS A 95 2.42 15.38 -12.84
CA LYS A 95 2.18 16.82 -13.12
C LYS A 95 0.94 17.03 -13.99
N ALA A 96 0.70 16.14 -14.95
CA ALA A 96 -0.47 16.18 -15.82
C ALA A 96 -1.76 15.77 -15.07
N ASN A 97 -1.64 14.87 -14.08
CA ASN A 97 -2.79 14.23 -13.43
C ASN A 97 -3.03 14.67 -11.97
N ILE A 98 -2.03 15.14 -11.24
CA ILE A 98 -2.14 15.65 -9.87
C ILE A 98 -2.04 17.18 -9.92
N LYS A 99 -3.18 17.87 -9.93
CA LYS A 99 -3.21 19.31 -9.69
C LYS A 99 -2.95 19.54 -8.20
N GLU A 100 -1.77 20.06 -7.84
CA GLU A 100 -1.40 20.33 -6.45
C GLU A 100 -2.42 21.29 -5.80
N VAL A 101 -3.17 20.80 -4.81
CA VAL A 101 -3.84 21.68 -3.85
C VAL A 101 -2.77 22.11 -2.86
N LYS A 102 -2.21 23.31 -3.06
CA LYS A 102 -1.37 23.97 -2.04
C LYS A 102 -2.23 24.17 -0.79
N GLN A 103 -2.00 23.40 0.27
CA GLN A 103 -2.38 23.79 1.62
C GLN A 103 -1.15 24.46 2.23
N ASN A 104 -1.24 25.78 2.38
CA ASN A 104 -0.29 26.59 3.16
C ASN A 104 -0.43 26.22 4.65
N ASP A 105 0.72 26.19 5.34
CA ASP A 105 0.83 26.26 6.80
C ASP A 105 0.10 27.49 7.38
#